data_AF-A0AA90SIV7-F1
#
_entry.id   AF-A0AA90SIV7-F1
#
_cell.length_a   1.000
_cell.length_b   1.000
_cell.length_c   1.000
_cell.angle_alpha   90.00
_cell.angle_beta   90.00
_cell.angle_gamma   90.00
#
_symmetry.space_group_name_H-M   'P 1'
#
loop_
_entity.id
_entity.type
_entity.pdbx_description
1 polymer ?
#
loop_
_entity_poly.entity_id
_entity_poly.type
_entity_poly.pdbx_seq_one_letter_code
_entity_poly.pdbx_strand_id
1 'polypeptide(L)' 'MLMEQILERENLIQALKRVERNKGSHGVDGMPVQNLRPHLATEWYNMKTALLQGTYQPQPVRRIEIPKPN' A
#
# COMPACT_ATOMS: atom_id res chain seq x y z
N MET A 1 20.07 -6.67 1.40
CA MET A 1 19.30 -7.37 2.46
C MET A 1 17.89 -7.60 1.90
N LEU A 2 16.99 -8.31 2.61
CA LEU A 2 15.66 -8.64 2.08
C LEU A 2 14.80 -7.38 1.82
N MET A 3 14.94 -6.34 2.67
CA MET A 3 14.17 -5.10 2.52
C MET A 3 14.49 -4.36 1.22
N GLU A 4 15.78 -4.28 0.81
CA GLU A 4 16.11 -3.64 -0.46
C GLU A 4 15.53 -4.39 -1.66
N GLN A 5 15.49 -5.74 -1.61
CA GLN A 5 14.86 -6.57 -2.63
C GLN A 5 13.34 -6.36 -2.71
N ILE A 6 12.68 -6.23 -1.55
CA ILE A 6 11.24 -5.88 -1.50
C ILE A 6 10.99 -4.51 -2.15
N LEU A 7 11.92 -3.56 -2.00
CA LEU A 7 11.81 -2.20 -2.51
C LEU A 7 12.37 -2.03 -3.93
N GLU A 8 12.71 -3.13 -4.63
CA GLU A 8 13.10 -3.10 -6.03
C GLU A 8 11.94 -2.61 -6.91
N ARG A 9 12.28 -1.82 -7.93
CA ARG A 9 11.30 -1.15 -8.79
C ARG A 9 10.39 -2.16 -9.48
N GLU A 10 10.96 -3.24 -9.97
CA GLU A 10 10.24 -4.32 -10.65
C GLU A 10 9.22 -4.96 -9.70
N ASN A 11 9.63 -5.28 -8.47
CA ASN A 11 8.75 -5.87 -7.46
C ASN A 11 7.59 -4.92 -7.10
N LEU A 12 7.90 -3.63 -6.89
CA LEU A 12 6.89 -2.61 -6.55
C LEU A 12 5.88 -2.40 -7.68
N ILE A 13 6.31 -2.44 -8.95
CA ILE A 13 5.40 -2.34 -10.09
C ILE A 13 4.45 -3.54 -10.14
N GLN A 14 4.94 -4.75 -9.85
CA GLN A 14 4.08 -5.94 -9.77
C GLN A 14 3.07 -5.84 -8.62
N ALA A 15 3.54 -5.37 -7.45
CA ALA A 15 2.68 -5.14 -6.29
C ALA A 15 1.59 -4.10 -6.58
N LEU A 16 1.96 -2.96 -7.17
CA LEU A 16 1.02 -1.90 -7.55
C LEU A 16 -0.08 -2.43 -8.48
N LYS A 17 0.29 -3.13 -9.57
CA LYS A 17 -0.67 -3.72 -10.50
C LYS A 17 -1.61 -4.71 -9.82
N ARG A 18 -1.10 -5.49 -8.86
CA ARG A 18 -1.92 -6.44 -8.10
C ARG A 18 -2.95 -5.73 -7.23
N VAL A 19 -2.56 -4.66 -6.52
CA VAL A 19 -3.46 -3.86 -5.69
C VAL A 19 -4.55 -3.21 -6.54
N GLU A 20 -4.18 -2.61 -7.67
CA GLU A 20 -5.11 -2.03 -8.64
C GLU A 20 -6.14 -3.06 -9.16
N ARG A 21 -5.67 -4.28 -9.47
CA ARG A 21 -6.55 -5.36 -9.95
C ARG A 21 -7.53 -5.86 -8.89
N ASN A 22 -7.16 -5.83 -7.62
CA ASN A 22 -8.01 -6.35 -6.54
C ASN A 22 -9.24 -5.49 -6.29
N LYS A 23 -9.23 -4.20 -6.69
CA LYS A 23 -10.38 -3.27 -6.58
C LYS A 23 -11.02 -3.24 -5.18
N GLY A 24 -10.19 -3.40 -4.14
CA GLY A 24 -10.62 -3.40 -2.75
C GLY A 24 -11.19 -2.04 -2.32
N SER A 25 -11.96 -2.04 -1.23
CA SER A 25 -12.43 -0.80 -0.60
C SER A 25 -11.27 -0.04 0.06
N HIS A 26 -11.49 1.24 0.36
CA HIS A 26 -10.49 2.11 0.99
C HIS A 26 -10.20 1.72 2.45
N GLY A 27 -9.01 2.12 2.92
CA GLY A 27 -8.59 2.01 4.30
C GLY A 27 -9.21 3.08 5.21
N VAL A 28 -8.62 3.26 6.39
CA VAL A 28 -9.03 4.27 7.38
C VAL A 28 -8.81 5.71 6.88
N ASP A 29 -7.91 5.88 5.92
CA ASP A 29 -7.56 7.15 5.27
C ASP A 29 -8.57 7.57 4.18
N GLY A 30 -9.50 6.69 3.81
CA GLY A 30 -10.45 6.97 2.73
C GLY A 30 -9.83 6.96 1.32
N MET A 31 -8.56 6.56 1.15
CA MET A 31 -7.88 6.65 -0.14
C MET A 31 -8.41 5.58 -1.12
N PRO A 32 -9.03 5.99 -2.25
CA PRO A 32 -9.46 5.05 -3.27
C PRO A 32 -8.26 4.58 -4.11
N VAL A 33 -8.35 3.39 -4.70
CA VAL A 33 -7.24 2.78 -5.46
C VAL A 33 -6.79 3.63 -6.66
N GLN A 34 -7.69 4.44 -7.22
CA GLN A 34 -7.42 5.38 -8.31
C GLN A 34 -6.40 6.46 -7.92
N ASN A 35 -6.31 6.79 -6.62
CA ASN A 35 -5.41 7.81 -6.10
C ASN A 35 -4.05 7.25 -5.66
N LEU A 36 -3.86 5.92 -5.72
CA LEU A 36 -2.65 5.25 -5.23
C LEU A 36 -1.39 5.70 -6.00
N ARG A 37 -1.47 5.83 -7.33
CA ARG A 37 -0.33 6.27 -8.15
C ARG A 37 0.10 7.71 -7.84
N PRO A 38 -0.79 8.72 -7.85
CA PRO A 38 -0.46 10.07 -7.42
C PRO A 38 0.13 10.12 -6.00
N HIS A 39 -0.44 9.39 -5.05
CA HIS A 39 0.04 9.36 -3.67
C HIS A 39 1.47 8.81 -3.55
N LEU A 40 1.76 7.71 -4.25
CA LEU A 40 3.12 7.17 -4.29
C LEU A 40 4.08 8.16 -4.97
N ALA A 41 3.66 8.88 -6.01
CA ALA A 41 4.53 9.87 -6.65
C ALA A 41 4.97 11.00 -5.70
N THR A 42 4.14 11.37 -4.72
CA THR A 42 4.47 12.41 -3.74
C THR A 42 5.20 11.86 -2.51
N GLU A 43 4.75 10.73 -1.96
CA GLU A 43 5.23 10.23 -0.65
C GLU A 43 6.31 9.16 -0.73
N TRP A 44 6.63 8.63 -1.92
CA TRP A 44 7.50 7.46 -2.06
C TRP A 44 8.86 7.61 -1.37
N TYR A 45 9.50 8.78 -1.50
CA TYR A 45 10.80 9.02 -0.89
C TYR A 45 10.77 8.88 0.63
N ASN A 46 9.75 9.47 1.27
CA ASN A 46 9.57 9.43 2.72
C ASN A 46 9.27 8.00 3.19
N MET A 47 8.34 7.32 2.51
CA MET A 47 7.97 5.93 2.83
C MET A 47 9.16 4.98 2.70
N LYS A 48 9.91 5.07 1.59
CA LYS A 48 11.08 4.23 1.34
C LYS A 48 12.13 4.42 2.44
N THR A 49 12.41 5.67 2.80
CA THR A 49 13.38 6.00 3.86
C THR A 49 12.95 5.42 5.20
N ALA A 50 11.69 5.60 5.58
CA ALA A 50 11.15 5.07 6.82
C ALA A 50 11.15 3.53 6.86
N LEU A 51 10.88 2.87 5.73
CA LEU A 51 10.94 1.41 5.62
C LEU A 51 12.38 0.88 5.79
N LEU A 52 13.36 1.53 5.16
CA LEU A 52 14.78 1.16 5.29
C LEU A 52 15.32 1.42 6.69
N GLN A 53 14.83 2.46 7.37
CA GLN A 53 15.20 2.79 8.75
C GLN A 53 14.41 1.98 9.80
N GLY A 54 13.39 1.23 9.40
CA GLY A 54 12.52 0.49 10.32
C GLY A 54 11.59 1.38 11.16
N THR A 55 11.37 2.63 10.77
CA THR A 55 10.53 3.61 11.48
C THR A 55 9.12 3.73 10.90
N TYR A 56 8.85 3.11 9.75
CA TYR A 56 7.54 3.13 9.12
C TYR A 56 6.47 2.46 10.00
N GLN A 57 5.40 3.21 10.30
CA GLN A 57 4.24 2.71 11.02
C GLN A 57 3.06 2.55 10.05
N PRO A 58 2.61 1.32 9.76
CA PRO A 58 1.44 1.12 8.91
C PRO A 58 0.19 1.64 9.61
N GLN A 59 -0.75 2.17 8.83
CA GLN A 59 -2.06 2.58 9.33
C GLN A 59 -2.86 1.37 9.82
N PRO A 60 -3.72 1.55 10.84
CA PRO A 60 -4.60 0.49 11.31
C PRO A 60 -5.58 0.07 10.20
N VAL A 61 -6.04 -1.18 10.26
CA VAL A 61 -7.03 -1.70 9.31
C VAL A 61 -8.42 -1.12 9.57
N ARG A 62 -9.15 -0.81 8.50
CA ARG A 62 -10.56 -0.38 8.61
C ARG A 62 -11.44 -1.59 8.86
N ARG A 63 -12.14 -1.61 9.99
CA ARG A 63 -13.18 -2.62 10.25
C ARG A 63 -14.41 -2.31 9.41
N ILE A 64 -14.92 -3.33 8.73
CA ILE A 64 -16.22 -3.31 8.05
C ILE A 64 -16.97 -4.57 8.41
N GLU A 65 -18.28 -4.45 8.60
CA GLU A 65 -19.16 -5.59 8.76
C GLU A 65 -19.54 -6.10 7.36
N ILE A 66 -19.26 -7.39 7.10
CA ILE A 66 -19.65 -8.06 5.86
C ILE A 66 -20.56 -9.22 6.25
N PRO A 67 -21.83 -9.25 5.80
CA PRO A 67 -22.70 -10.39 6.04
C PRO A 67 -22.14 -11.62 5.35
N LYS A 68 -22.11 -12.76 6.05
CA LYS A 68 -21.71 -14.04 5.43
C LYS A 68 -22.87 -14.56 4.58
N PRO A 69 -22.60 -15.17 3.41
CA PRO A 69 -23.62 -15.92 2.69
C PRO A 69 -24.11 -17.07 3.58
N ASN A 70 -25.43 -17.34 3.54
CA ASN A 70 -26.06 -18.45 4.26
C ASN A 70 -25.40 -19.80 3.96
#